data_AF-A0A925ERL8-F1
#
_entry.id   AF-A0A925ERL8-F1
#
_cell.length_a   1.000
_cell.length_b   1.000
_cell.length_c   1.000
_cell.angle_alpha   90.00
_cell.angle_beta   90.00
_cell.angle_gamma   90.00
#
_symmetry.space_group_name_H-M   'P 1'
#
loop_
_entity.id
_entity.type
_entity.pdbx_description
1 polymer ?
#
loop_
_entity_poly.entity_id
_entity_poly.type
_entity_poly.pdbx_seq_one_letter_code
_entity_poly.pdbx_strand_id
1 'polypeptide(L)'
;NPVELFGPVRYFWDAQVYHTEIDKVVAENLKKGMSPKDAENAVPLRLRFYDYVGNSPAKGGLFRGGPMNNGDGIGIGWLGRPVFKDKEGRDLKVMHLNTLYESQPVVLVDKDNIPRADIPFQRSESQYSFEQTGVSVTFVGGKLDGQTFDDTAQVKKYARSAQKGQMIEFNTDNIGGGAKADGIFRTSTRGWFVLAHGVFALLFFFGHIWHGARTLFLDVFTGVDPTRQEEEFEYGTFKKLGDKTTRREEATS
;
A
#
# COMPACT_ATOMS: atom_id res chain seq x y z
N ASN A 1 -4.98 -1.88 -16.55
CA ASN A 1 -3.58 -2.18 -16.11
C ASN A 1 -3.50 -3.55 -15.46
N PRO A 2 -3.01 -4.56 -16.18
CA PRO A 2 -2.95 -5.94 -15.67
C PRO A 2 -2.04 -6.04 -14.43
N VAL A 3 -2.55 -6.68 -13.39
CA VAL A 3 -1.82 -6.94 -12.12
C VAL A 3 -0.59 -7.81 -12.36
N GLU A 4 -0.66 -8.67 -13.37
CA GLU A 4 0.37 -9.64 -13.73
C GLU A 4 1.69 -8.99 -14.17
N LEU A 5 1.61 -7.79 -14.75
CA LEU A 5 2.77 -7.07 -15.28
C LEU A 5 3.33 -6.03 -14.28
N PHE A 6 2.46 -5.43 -13.47
CA PHE A 6 2.82 -4.27 -12.63
C PHE A 6 2.61 -4.50 -11.12
N GLY A 7 2.15 -5.68 -10.74
CA GLY A 7 1.71 -5.97 -9.37
C GLY A 7 0.31 -5.40 -9.05
N PRO A 8 -0.22 -5.74 -7.86
CA PRO A 8 -1.55 -5.32 -7.43
C PRO A 8 -1.61 -3.81 -7.15
N VAL A 9 -2.82 -3.32 -6.89
CA VAL A 9 -3.06 -1.94 -6.46
C VAL A 9 -3.27 -1.90 -4.95
N ARG A 10 -2.95 -0.79 -4.29
CA ARG A 10 -3.12 -0.66 -2.83
C ARG A 10 -4.56 -0.90 -2.37
N TYR A 11 -5.54 -0.51 -3.18
CA TYR A 11 -6.95 -0.60 -2.87
C TYR A 11 -7.43 -2.05 -2.68
N PHE A 12 -6.75 -3.03 -3.31
CA PHE A 12 -7.09 -4.44 -3.13
C PHE A 12 -6.69 -4.97 -1.76
N TRP A 13 -5.58 -4.47 -1.20
CA TRP A 13 -5.20 -4.75 0.17
C TRP A 13 -6.15 -4.05 1.16
N ASP A 14 -6.40 -2.75 0.93
CA ASP A 14 -7.28 -1.96 1.80
C ASP A 14 -8.71 -2.54 1.90
N ALA A 15 -9.25 -3.03 0.78
CA ALA A 15 -10.57 -3.64 0.71
C ALA A 15 -10.58 -5.18 0.92
N GLN A 16 -9.43 -5.79 1.25
CA GLN A 16 -9.28 -7.24 1.45
C GLN A 16 -9.86 -8.09 0.29
N VAL A 17 -9.65 -7.65 -0.95
CA VAL A 17 -10.23 -8.27 -2.15
C VAL A 17 -9.74 -9.70 -2.33
N TYR A 18 -8.43 -9.91 -2.27
CA TYR A 18 -7.84 -11.25 -2.47
C TYR A 18 -8.13 -12.18 -1.30
N HIS A 19 -8.10 -11.68 -0.06
CA HIS A 19 -8.52 -12.43 1.12
C HIS A 19 -9.94 -12.99 0.96
N THR A 20 -10.88 -12.14 0.57
CA THR A 20 -12.29 -12.52 0.37
C THR A 20 -12.45 -13.54 -0.76
N GLU A 21 -11.71 -13.37 -1.87
CA GLU A 21 -11.76 -14.31 -2.99
C GLU A 21 -11.15 -15.67 -2.61
N ILE A 22 -10.06 -15.70 -1.84
CA ILE A 22 -9.48 -16.94 -1.31
C ILE A 22 -10.52 -17.67 -0.44
N ASP A 23 -11.14 -16.98 0.51
CA ASP A 23 -12.15 -17.57 1.39
C ASP A 23 -13.35 -18.11 0.59
N LYS A 24 -13.77 -17.40 -0.46
CA LYS A 24 -14.84 -17.85 -1.36
C LYS A 24 -14.45 -19.13 -2.11
N VAL A 25 -13.26 -19.18 -2.70
CA VAL A 25 -12.77 -20.37 -3.44
C VAL A 25 -12.65 -21.57 -2.49
N VAL A 26 -12.11 -21.37 -1.28
CA VAL A 26 -12.04 -22.44 -0.26
C VAL A 26 -13.43 -22.92 0.11
N ALA A 27 -14.39 -22.02 0.36
CA ALA A 27 -15.77 -22.39 0.69
C ALA A 27 -16.46 -23.17 -0.45
N GLU A 28 -16.23 -22.80 -1.71
CA GLU A 28 -16.74 -23.53 -2.87
C GLU A 28 -16.11 -24.93 -2.98
N ASN A 29 -14.81 -25.06 -2.72
CA ASN A 29 -14.12 -26.35 -2.73
C ASN A 29 -14.63 -27.28 -1.62
N LEU A 30 -14.85 -26.75 -0.42
CA LEU A 30 -15.48 -27.47 0.68
C LEU A 30 -16.89 -27.95 0.33
N LYS A 31 -17.71 -27.10 -0.33
CA LYS A 31 -19.05 -27.47 -0.80
C LYS A 31 -19.04 -28.59 -1.84
N LYS A 32 -17.94 -28.74 -2.60
CA LYS A 32 -17.73 -29.84 -3.54
C LYS A 32 -17.29 -31.14 -2.84
N GLY A 33 -17.20 -31.17 -1.52
CA GLY A 33 -16.83 -32.34 -0.73
C GLY A 33 -15.32 -32.54 -0.56
N MET A 34 -14.50 -31.55 -0.90
CA MET A 34 -13.04 -31.62 -0.65
C MET A 34 -12.76 -31.58 0.85
N SER A 35 -11.68 -32.24 1.29
CA SER A 35 -11.19 -32.07 2.66
C SER A 35 -10.71 -30.63 2.88
N PRO A 36 -10.66 -30.10 4.12
CA PRO A 36 -10.14 -28.76 4.39
C PRO A 36 -8.73 -28.52 3.84
N LYS A 37 -7.86 -29.52 3.95
CA LYS A 37 -6.51 -29.49 3.38
C LYS A 37 -6.55 -29.33 1.86
N ASP A 38 -7.34 -30.16 1.18
CA ASP A 38 -7.40 -30.16 -0.28
C ASP A 38 -8.05 -28.89 -0.80
N ALA A 39 -9.09 -28.40 -0.12
CA ALA A 39 -9.76 -27.16 -0.45
C ALA A 39 -8.82 -25.94 -0.36
N GLU A 40 -7.97 -25.89 0.67
CA GLU A 40 -6.94 -24.86 0.83
C GLU A 40 -5.82 -25.01 -0.20
N ASN A 41 -5.31 -26.23 -0.44
CA ASN A 41 -4.23 -26.47 -1.40
C ASN A 41 -4.67 -26.28 -2.87
N ALA A 42 -5.95 -26.40 -3.17
CA ALA A 42 -6.51 -26.15 -4.50
C ALA A 42 -6.51 -24.66 -4.89
N VAL A 43 -6.37 -23.74 -3.92
CA VAL A 43 -6.27 -22.31 -4.21
C VAL A 43 -4.92 -22.02 -4.89
N PRO A 44 -4.90 -21.32 -6.05
CA PRO A 44 -3.66 -20.99 -6.73
C PRO A 44 -2.70 -20.19 -5.84
N LEU A 45 -1.44 -20.63 -5.75
CA LEU A 45 -0.39 -19.94 -4.97
C LEU A 45 -0.24 -18.48 -5.38
N ARG A 46 -0.45 -18.16 -6.66
CA ARG A 46 -0.43 -16.79 -7.18
C ARG A 46 -1.48 -15.91 -6.51
N LEU A 47 -2.71 -16.43 -6.33
CA LEU A 47 -3.79 -15.69 -5.68
C LEU A 47 -3.45 -15.43 -4.21
N ARG A 48 -2.90 -16.44 -3.52
CA ARG A 48 -2.40 -16.28 -2.14
C ARG A 48 -1.29 -15.25 -2.05
N PHE A 49 -0.37 -15.27 -3.01
CA PHE A 49 0.72 -14.31 -3.04
C PHE A 49 0.20 -12.88 -3.24
N TYR A 50 -0.90 -12.66 -3.97
CA TYR A 50 -1.52 -11.34 -4.04
C TYR A 50 -2.14 -10.86 -2.72
N ASP A 51 -2.58 -11.76 -1.85
CA ASP A 51 -3.06 -11.46 -0.49
C ASP A 51 -1.92 -11.33 0.53
N TYR A 52 -0.86 -10.61 0.17
CA TYR A 52 0.29 -10.32 1.03
C TYR A 52 0.70 -8.86 0.90
N VAL A 53 0.81 -8.16 2.03
CA VAL A 53 1.00 -6.70 2.08
C VAL A 53 2.31 -6.24 1.45
N GLY A 54 3.35 -7.10 1.42
CA GLY A 54 4.62 -6.78 0.75
C GLY A 54 4.46 -6.59 -0.76
N ASN A 55 3.37 -7.10 -1.35
CA ASN A 55 3.01 -6.86 -2.75
C ASN A 55 2.23 -5.55 -2.97
N SER A 56 1.81 -4.86 -1.91
CA SER A 56 1.16 -3.55 -2.02
C SER A 56 2.15 -2.49 -2.51
N PRO A 57 1.83 -1.73 -3.57
CA PRO A 57 2.71 -0.67 -4.07
C PRO A 57 2.82 0.52 -3.10
N ALA A 58 2.06 0.53 -2.00
CA ALA A 58 2.04 1.60 -1.02
C ALA A 58 2.89 1.29 0.23
N LYS A 59 3.77 0.28 0.19
CA LYS A 59 4.67 -0.10 1.31
C LYS A 59 6.16 0.11 1.02
N GLY A 60 6.50 0.93 0.02
CA GLY A 60 7.89 1.24 -0.32
C GLY A 60 8.50 2.40 0.49
N GLY A 61 9.62 2.91 -0.01
CA GLY A 61 10.24 4.15 0.46
C GLY A 61 11.09 4.77 -0.64
N LEU A 62 11.19 6.10 -0.68
CA LEU A 62 11.82 6.85 -1.78
C LEU A 62 13.29 6.45 -2.01
N PHE A 63 14.03 6.16 -0.95
CA PHE A 63 15.45 5.79 -1.04
C PHE A 63 15.68 4.27 -0.92
N ARG A 64 14.62 3.47 -0.91
CA ARG A 64 14.71 2.00 -0.92
C ARG A 64 14.79 1.53 -2.38
N GLY A 65 15.96 1.70 -2.98
CA GLY A 65 16.22 1.33 -4.36
C GLY A 65 16.23 -0.18 -4.60
N GLY A 66 15.98 -0.58 -5.84
CA GLY A 66 16.05 -1.96 -6.30
C GLY A 66 14.71 -2.71 -6.32
N PRO A 67 14.73 -4.01 -6.68
CA PRO A 67 13.54 -4.84 -6.79
C PRO A 67 12.93 -5.15 -5.41
N MET A 68 11.66 -5.54 -5.40
CA MET A 68 10.94 -5.94 -4.18
C MET A 68 11.65 -7.08 -3.43
N ASN A 69 12.23 -8.03 -4.16
CA ASN A 69 13.00 -9.16 -3.61
C ASN A 69 14.19 -8.74 -2.72
N ASN A 70 14.73 -7.52 -2.87
CA ASN A 70 15.78 -7.02 -1.97
C ASN A 70 15.25 -6.71 -0.56
N GLY A 71 13.93 -6.59 -0.42
CA GLY A 71 13.24 -6.35 0.84
C GLY A 71 12.97 -7.63 1.60
N ASP A 72 11.87 -8.29 1.26
CA ASP A 72 11.39 -9.48 1.96
C ASP A 72 12.00 -10.79 1.46
N GLY A 73 12.59 -10.80 0.27
CA GLY A 73 13.28 -11.95 -0.31
C GLY A 73 12.53 -12.55 -1.49
N ILE A 74 12.99 -13.72 -1.94
CA ILE A 74 12.32 -14.48 -3.01
C ILE A 74 11.29 -15.42 -2.37
N GLY A 75 10.02 -15.26 -2.72
CA GLY A 75 8.96 -16.18 -2.28
C GLY A 75 9.16 -17.58 -2.87
N ILE A 76 9.35 -18.58 -2.01
CA ILE A 76 9.64 -19.98 -2.41
C ILE A 76 8.50 -20.94 -2.08
N GLY A 77 7.56 -20.54 -1.21
CA GLY A 77 6.47 -21.43 -0.81
C GLY A 77 5.41 -20.75 0.03
N TRP A 78 4.38 -21.50 0.37
CA TRP A 78 3.30 -21.07 1.25
C TRP A 78 3.27 -21.97 2.48
N LEU A 79 3.28 -21.35 3.67
CA LEU A 79 3.35 -22.09 4.93
C LEU A 79 2.05 -22.82 5.27
N GLY A 80 0.92 -22.35 4.75
CA GLY A 80 -0.42 -22.83 5.10
C GLY A 80 -1.28 -21.72 5.70
N ARG A 81 -2.59 -21.98 5.81
CA ARG A 81 -3.52 -21.04 6.44
C ARG A 81 -3.43 -21.20 7.95
N PRO A 82 -3.14 -20.12 8.70
CA PRO A 82 -3.16 -20.18 10.16
C PRO A 82 -4.61 -20.07 10.65
N VAL A 83 -4.99 -20.98 11.54
CA VAL A 83 -6.23 -20.89 12.31
C VAL A 83 -5.84 -20.67 13.76
N PHE A 84 -6.02 -19.45 14.25
CA PHE A 84 -5.76 -19.12 15.65
C PHE A 84 -6.97 -19.44 16.50
N LYS A 85 -6.76 -20.10 17.63
CA LYS A 85 -7.81 -20.40 18.61
C LYS A 85 -7.37 -19.99 20.00
N ASP A 86 -8.26 -19.44 20.80
CA ASP A 86 -8.03 -19.27 22.23
C ASP A 86 -8.35 -20.55 23.02
N LYS A 87 -8.16 -20.50 24.34
CA LYS A 87 -8.48 -21.61 25.26
C LYS A 87 -9.97 -22.00 25.28
N GLU A 88 -10.87 -21.13 24.83
CA GLU A 88 -12.31 -21.41 24.69
C GLU A 88 -12.64 -22.06 23.34
N GLY A 89 -11.64 -22.22 22.45
CA GLY A 89 -11.80 -22.80 21.13
C GLY A 89 -12.35 -21.85 20.06
N ARG A 90 -12.49 -20.56 20.37
CA ARG A 90 -13.00 -19.54 19.44
C ARG A 90 -11.99 -19.25 18.36
N ASP A 91 -12.45 -19.16 17.11
CA ASP A 91 -11.60 -18.73 16.00
C ASP A 91 -11.27 -17.24 16.12
N LEU A 92 -9.98 -16.94 16.03
CA LEU A 92 -9.44 -15.59 16.12
C LEU A 92 -8.83 -15.17 14.78
N LYS A 93 -9.11 -13.93 14.37
CA LYS A 93 -8.50 -13.28 13.21
C LYS A 93 -7.46 -12.27 13.66
N VAL A 94 -6.28 -12.33 13.07
CA VAL A 94 -5.25 -11.30 13.26
C VAL A 94 -5.64 -10.05 12.48
N MET A 95 -5.61 -8.89 13.11
CA MET A 95 -5.83 -7.63 12.40
C MET A 95 -4.70 -7.38 11.38
N HIS A 96 -5.08 -7.24 10.11
CA HIS A 96 -4.15 -6.94 9.03
C HIS A 96 -3.47 -5.58 9.21
N LEU A 97 -2.22 -5.50 8.73
CA LEU A 97 -1.46 -4.25 8.70
C LEU A 97 -2.15 -3.24 7.80
N ASN A 98 -2.51 -2.08 8.33
CA ASN A 98 -2.99 -0.97 7.50
C ASN A 98 -1.85 -0.44 6.63
N THR A 99 -2.15 -0.10 5.38
CA THR A 99 -1.22 0.52 4.42
C THR A 99 -0.45 1.71 5.00
N LEU A 100 -1.07 2.53 5.85
CA LEU A 100 -0.46 3.74 6.40
C LEU A 100 0.67 3.46 7.41
N TYR A 101 0.60 2.33 8.13
CA TYR A 101 1.51 2.07 9.24
C TYR A 101 2.76 1.31 8.78
N GLU A 102 3.92 1.71 9.30
CA GLU A 102 5.15 0.95 9.15
C GLU A 102 5.22 -0.24 10.11
N SER A 103 4.77 -0.03 11.35
CA SER A 103 4.59 -1.06 12.37
C SER A 103 3.19 -0.94 12.98
N GLN A 104 2.57 -2.08 13.31
CA GLN A 104 1.24 -2.14 13.91
C GLN A 104 1.24 -3.19 15.04
N PRO A 105 0.61 -2.90 16.20
CA PRO A 105 0.48 -3.88 17.27
C PRO A 105 -0.29 -5.11 16.80
N VAL A 106 0.11 -6.28 17.32
CA VAL A 106 -0.58 -7.55 17.05
C VAL A 106 -1.78 -7.65 17.97
N VAL A 107 -2.96 -7.65 17.36
CA VAL A 107 -4.25 -7.83 18.03
C VAL A 107 -5.04 -8.88 17.27
N LEU A 108 -5.62 -9.82 18.01
CA LEU A 108 -6.49 -10.87 17.53
C LEU A 108 -7.92 -10.58 17.98
N VAL A 109 -8.84 -10.63 17.04
CA VAL A 109 -10.26 -10.38 17.25
C VAL A 109 -11.08 -11.63 16.95
N ASP A 110 -12.22 -11.79 17.61
CA ASP A 110 -13.18 -12.84 17.25
C ASP A 110 -14.04 -12.44 16.04
N LYS A 111 -15.01 -13.30 15.69
CA LYS A 111 -15.96 -13.08 14.59
C LYS A 111 -16.80 -11.79 14.71
N ASP A 112 -16.97 -11.27 15.92
CA ASP A 112 -17.74 -10.07 16.22
C ASP A 112 -16.84 -8.82 16.31
N ASN A 113 -15.57 -8.95 15.91
CA ASN A 113 -14.51 -7.94 15.99
C ASN A 113 -14.17 -7.51 17.43
N ILE A 114 -14.43 -8.36 18.42
CA ILE A 114 -14.06 -8.09 19.82
C ILE A 114 -12.62 -8.56 20.04
N PRO A 115 -11.72 -7.71 20.58
CA PRO A 115 -10.36 -8.12 20.92
C PRO A 115 -10.36 -9.26 21.95
N ARG A 116 -9.65 -10.35 21.64
CA ARG A 116 -9.52 -11.52 22.52
C ARG A 116 -8.09 -11.83 22.91
N ALA A 117 -7.10 -11.44 22.11
CA ALA A 117 -5.70 -11.60 22.46
C ALA A 117 -4.83 -10.52 21.81
N ASP A 118 -3.70 -10.19 22.44
CA ASP A 118 -2.73 -9.25 21.92
C ASP A 118 -1.28 -9.61 22.31
N ILE A 119 -0.33 -8.91 21.70
CA ILE A 119 1.05 -8.88 22.19
C ILE A 119 1.24 -7.54 22.93
N PRO A 120 1.18 -7.53 24.27
CA PRO A 120 1.20 -6.30 25.04
C PRO A 120 2.58 -5.65 24.96
N PHE A 121 2.60 -4.32 24.90
CA PHE A 121 3.84 -3.54 25.02
C PHE A 121 4.34 -3.54 26.47
N GLN A 122 3.50 -3.08 27.41
CA GLN A 122 3.76 -3.15 28.84
C GLN A 122 3.08 -4.38 29.44
N ARG A 123 3.83 -5.17 30.21
CA ARG A 123 3.35 -6.46 30.72
C ARG A 123 2.68 -6.41 32.10
N SER A 124 2.85 -5.32 32.86
CA SER A 124 2.42 -5.25 34.27
C SER A 124 0.91 -5.38 34.47
N GLU A 125 0.11 -4.91 33.51
CA GLU A 125 -1.35 -4.94 33.56
C GLU A 125 -1.95 -5.65 32.34
N SER A 126 -1.17 -6.54 31.72
CA SER A 126 -1.65 -7.32 30.57
C SER A 126 -2.79 -8.24 30.99
N GLN A 127 -3.90 -8.21 30.23
CA GLN A 127 -5.05 -9.10 30.40
C GLN A 127 -5.29 -10.01 29.18
N TYR A 128 -4.78 -9.61 28.00
CA TYR A 128 -5.04 -10.27 26.73
C TYR A 128 -3.79 -10.95 26.14
N SER A 129 -2.73 -11.13 26.93
CA SER A 129 -1.53 -11.81 26.43
C SER A 129 -1.83 -13.23 25.96
N PHE A 130 -1.08 -13.71 24.98
CA PHE A 130 -1.25 -15.07 24.45
C PHE A 130 -1.07 -16.13 25.53
N GLU A 131 -0.19 -15.88 26.52
CA GLU A 131 0.01 -16.74 27.69
C GLU A 131 -1.25 -16.87 28.55
N GLN A 132 -1.98 -15.78 28.78
CA GLN A 132 -3.19 -15.75 29.63
C GLN A 132 -4.44 -16.28 28.91
N THR A 133 -4.50 -16.02 27.61
CA THR A 133 -5.64 -16.37 26.74
C THR A 133 -5.49 -17.76 26.14
N GLY A 134 -4.31 -18.37 26.21
CA GLY A 134 -4.03 -19.72 25.74
C GLY A 134 -4.14 -19.84 24.22
N VAL A 135 -3.63 -18.84 23.48
CA VAL A 135 -3.72 -18.85 22.01
C VAL A 135 -2.84 -19.94 21.43
N SER A 136 -3.43 -20.78 20.59
CA SER A 136 -2.76 -21.77 19.75
C SER A 136 -2.97 -21.44 18.27
N VAL A 137 -2.13 -21.99 17.41
CA VAL A 137 -2.31 -21.90 15.95
C VAL A 137 -2.22 -23.28 15.32
N THR A 138 -3.21 -23.63 14.51
CA THR A 138 -3.23 -24.83 13.68
C THR A 138 -3.15 -24.43 12.22
N PHE A 139 -2.31 -25.13 11.45
CA PHE A 139 -2.15 -24.87 10.02
C PHE A 139 -2.98 -25.83 9.17
N VAL A 140 -3.62 -25.29 8.15
CA VAL A 140 -4.37 -26.07 7.14
C VAL A 140 -3.79 -25.78 5.75
N GLY A 141 -3.42 -26.83 5.04
CA GLY A 141 -2.73 -26.74 3.76
C GLY A 141 -1.30 -26.23 3.87
N GLY A 142 -0.61 -26.16 2.73
CA GLY A 142 0.77 -25.68 2.64
C GLY A 142 1.77 -26.58 3.36
N LYS A 143 2.94 -26.01 3.65
CA LYS A 143 4.09 -26.74 4.22
C LYS A 143 3.86 -27.24 5.65
N LEU A 144 3.10 -26.50 6.46
CA LEU A 144 2.86 -26.80 7.88
C LEU A 144 1.51 -27.48 8.13
N ASP A 145 0.86 -28.00 7.09
CA ASP A 145 -0.45 -28.65 7.18
C ASP A 145 -0.55 -29.66 8.35
N GLY A 146 -1.62 -29.54 9.14
CA GLY A 146 -1.91 -30.40 10.29
C GLY A 146 -1.08 -30.13 11.53
N GLN A 147 -0.06 -29.26 11.46
CA GLN A 147 0.76 -28.91 12.62
C GLN A 147 0.01 -27.91 13.51
N THR A 148 0.04 -28.17 14.81
CA THR A 148 -0.49 -27.27 15.83
C THR A 148 0.65 -26.82 16.74
N PHE A 149 0.70 -25.52 17.01
CA PHE A 149 1.68 -24.90 17.89
C PHE A 149 0.96 -24.22 19.04
N ASP A 150 1.43 -24.51 20.25
CA ASP A 150 0.97 -23.97 21.54
C ASP A 150 2.07 -23.19 22.27
N ASP A 151 3.34 -23.41 21.92
CA ASP A 151 4.46 -22.59 22.40
C ASP A 151 4.23 -21.11 22.06
N THR A 152 4.12 -20.30 23.10
CA THR A 152 3.70 -18.90 22.96
C THR A 152 4.68 -18.08 22.12
N ALA A 153 5.98 -18.39 22.15
CA ALA A 153 6.97 -17.67 21.33
C ALA A 153 6.75 -17.93 19.83
N GLN A 154 6.48 -19.17 19.45
CA GLN A 154 6.16 -19.55 18.08
C GLN A 154 4.81 -19.00 17.63
N VAL A 155 3.76 -19.09 18.45
CA VAL A 155 2.43 -18.55 18.11
C VAL A 155 2.51 -17.03 17.87
N LYS A 156 3.25 -16.30 18.71
CA LYS A 156 3.51 -14.85 18.51
C LYS A 156 4.26 -14.55 17.21
N LYS A 157 5.21 -15.41 16.80
CA LYS A 157 5.92 -15.28 15.52
C LYS A 157 4.94 -15.41 14.35
N TYR A 158 4.07 -16.43 14.36
CA TYR A 158 3.08 -16.62 13.31
C TYR A 158 2.02 -15.51 13.29
N ALA A 159 1.59 -15.01 14.44
CA ALA A 159 0.66 -13.89 14.52
C ALA A 159 1.25 -12.60 13.90
N ARG A 160 2.54 -12.29 14.18
CA ARG A 160 3.25 -11.17 13.52
C ARG A 160 3.33 -11.34 12.00
N SER A 161 3.55 -12.56 11.53
CA SER A 161 3.57 -12.84 10.08
C SER A 161 2.18 -12.74 9.47
N ALA A 162 1.14 -13.22 10.14
CA ALA A 162 -0.25 -13.17 9.67
C ALA A 162 -0.82 -11.74 9.56
N GLN A 163 -0.28 -10.76 10.31
CA GLN A 163 -0.62 -9.35 10.08
C GLN A 163 -0.32 -8.88 8.64
N LYS A 164 0.67 -9.52 7.99
CA LYS A 164 1.07 -9.21 6.62
C LYS A 164 0.18 -9.88 5.57
N GLY A 165 -0.85 -10.64 5.97
CA GLY A 165 -1.72 -11.41 5.08
C GLY A 165 -1.32 -12.89 5.04
N GLN A 166 -1.31 -13.49 3.85
CA GLN A 166 -0.90 -14.88 3.65
C GLN A 166 0.56 -15.09 4.06
N MET A 167 0.82 -16.23 4.71
CA MET A 167 2.17 -16.56 5.19
C MET A 167 2.98 -17.23 4.10
N ILE A 168 3.85 -16.43 3.49
CA ILE A 168 4.76 -16.85 2.43
C ILE A 168 6.13 -17.18 3.05
N GLU A 169 6.74 -18.25 2.56
CA GLU A 169 8.13 -18.60 2.86
C GLU A 169 9.05 -17.86 1.91
N PHE A 170 10.06 -17.16 2.45
CA PHE A 170 11.01 -16.38 1.67
C PHE A 170 12.43 -16.93 1.84
N ASN A 171 13.17 -16.98 0.73
CA ASN A 171 14.62 -17.09 0.73
C ASN A 171 15.23 -15.68 0.80
N THR A 172 15.94 -15.39 1.90
CA THR A 172 16.57 -14.08 2.16
C THR A 172 18.08 -14.08 1.95
N ASP A 173 18.73 -15.26 1.92
CA ASP A 173 20.19 -15.36 1.89
C ASP A 173 20.79 -15.35 0.49
N ASN A 174 20.03 -15.80 -0.51
CA ASN A 174 20.47 -15.83 -1.89
C ASN A 174 19.39 -15.29 -2.83
N ILE A 175 19.31 -13.96 -2.89
CA ILE A 175 18.35 -13.24 -3.75
C ILE A 175 18.93 -12.87 -5.13
N GLY A 176 20.08 -13.44 -5.47
CA GLY A 176 20.83 -13.15 -6.70
C GLY A 176 21.93 -12.10 -6.50
N GLY A 177 23.05 -12.26 -7.23
CA GLY A 177 24.17 -11.30 -7.20
C GLY A 177 24.95 -11.25 -5.88
N GLY A 178 24.84 -12.28 -5.02
CA GLY A 178 25.51 -12.32 -3.71
C GLY A 178 24.88 -11.39 -2.65
N ALA A 179 23.73 -10.79 -2.94
CA ALA A 179 23.03 -9.92 -2.01
C ALA A 179 22.12 -10.72 -1.05
N LYS A 180 21.87 -10.13 0.12
CA LYS A 180 20.88 -10.59 1.10
C LYS A 180 19.71 -9.63 1.16
N ALA A 181 18.52 -10.16 1.42
CA ALA A 181 17.33 -9.36 1.66
C ALA A 181 17.45 -8.64 3.01
N ASP A 182 17.10 -7.35 3.06
CA ASP A 182 17.25 -6.51 4.27
C ASP A 182 16.03 -6.52 5.20
N GLY A 183 14.95 -7.19 4.80
CA GLY A 183 13.70 -7.29 5.55
C GLY A 183 12.78 -6.07 5.43
N ILE A 184 13.12 -5.08 4.59
CA ILE A 184 12.39 -3.81 4.47
C ILE A 184 11.67 -3.72 3.12
N PHE A 185 10.36 -3.48 3.18
CA PHE A 185 9.52 -3.41 1.98
C PHE A 185 9.95 -2.31 0.99
N ARG A 186 9.82 -2.64 -0.30
CA ARG A 186 10.04 -1.78 -1.46
C ARG A 186 8.77 -1.72 -2.30
N THR A 187 8.61 -0.65 -3.07
CA THR A 187 7.46 -0.52 -3.98
C THR A 187 7.68 -1.31 -5.27
N SER A 188 6.59 -1.67 -5.94
CA SER A 188 6.61 -2.25 -7.28
C SER A 188 6.85 -1.19 -8.36
N THR A 189 7.03 -1.66 -9.61
CA THR A 189 7.09 -0.84 -10.83
C THR A 189 5.88 0.08 -10.97
N ARG A 190 4.70 -0.33 -10.50
CA ARG A 190 3.50 0.51 -10.47
C ARG A 190 3.71 1.77 -9.62
N GLY A 191 4.25 1.62 -8.41
CA GLY A 191 4.49 2.77 -7.54
C GLY A 191 5.56 3.71 -8.09
N TRP A 192 6.65 3.15 -8.63
CA TRP A 192 7.68 3.95 -9.31
C TRP A 192 7.15 4.71 -10.53
N PHE A 193 6.33 4.05 -11.36
CA PHE A 193 5.71 4.67 -12.52
C PHE A 193 4.82 5.84 -12.12
N VAL A 194 3.95 5.65 -11.12
CA VAL A 194 3.04 6.70 -10.62
C VAL A 194 3.82 7.86 -10.04
N LEU A 195 4.88 7.60 -9.26
CA LEU A 195 5.73 8.66 -8.70
C LEU A 195 6.39 9.48 -9.81
N ALA A 196 7.07 8.82 -10.76
CA ALA A 196 7.79 9.50 -11.82
C ALA A 196 6.85 10.35 -12.68
N HIS A 197 5.74 9.78 -13.15
CA HIS A 197 4.80 10.50 -14.01
C HIS A 197 4.01 11.58 -13.26
N GLY A 198 3.69 11.36 -11.99
CA GLY A 198 3.07 12.39 -11.15
C GLY A 198 3.96 13.61 -10.99
N VAL A 199 5.26 13.39 -10.71
CA VAL A 199 6.24 14.48 -10.60
C VAL A 199 6.49 15.15 -11.95
N PHE A 200 6.72 14.38 -13.02
CA PHE A 200 6.98 14.97 -14.34
C PHE A 200 5.78 15.71 -14.90
N ALA A 201 4.55 15.23 -14.72
CA ALA A 201 3.36 15.96 -15.15
C ALA A 201 3.28 17.35 -14.49
N LEU A 202 3.60 17.43 -13.19
CA LEU A 202 3.62 18.71 -12.47
C LEU A 202 4.71 19.65 -12.98
N LEU A 203 5.92 19.12 -13.28
CA LEU A 203 7.01 19.92 -13.86
C LEU A 203 6.67 20.40 -15.28
N PHE A 204 6.04 19.55 -16.09
CA PHE A 204 5.63 19.89 -17.45
C PHE A 204 4.51 20.92 -17.46
N PHE A 205 3.62 20.89 -16.47
CA PHE A 205 2.63 21.95 -16.29
C PHE A 205 3.29 23.32 -16.08
N PHE A 206 4.32 23.40 -15.22
CA PHE A 206 5.09 24.63 -15.06
C PHE A 206 5.78 25.05 -16.37
N GLY A 207 6.40 24.12 -17.07
CA GLY A 207 7.01 24.38 -18.39
C GLY A 207 6.01 24.92 -19.41
N HIS A 208 4.79 24.37 -19.43
CA HIS A 208 3.71 24.85 -20.29
C HIS A 208 3.34 26.31 -19.99
N ILE A 209 3.14 26.67 -18.72
CA ILE A 209 2.83 28.04 -18.31
C ILE A 209 3.98 28.99 -18.67
N TRP A 210 5.22 28.61 -18.36
CA TRP A 210 6.41 29.39 -18.67
C TRP A 210 6.55 29.67 -20.16
N HIS A 211 6.48 28.63 -21.00
CA HIS A 211 6.62 28.78 -22.44
C HIS A 211 5.42 29.49 -23.07
N GLY A 212 4.20 29.23 -22.58
CA GLY A 212 3.00 29.94 -23.02
C GLY A 212 3.09 31.45 -22.76
N ALA A 213 3.51 31.84 -21.56
CA ALA A 213 3.73 33.24 -21.21
C ALA A 213 4.83 33.87 -22.08
N ARG A 214 5.98 33.20 -22.24
CA ARG A 214 7.07 33.69 -23.09
C ARG A 214 6.64 33.88 -24.55
N THR A 215 5.80 33.00 -25.08
CA THR A 215 5.30 33.10 -26.46
C THR A 215 4.34 34.27 -26.63
N LEU A 216 3.41 34.48 -25.68
CA LEU A 216 2.42 35.56 -25.77
C LEU A 216 3.00 36.95 -25.46
N PHE A 217 3.93 37.04 -24.53
CA PHE A 217 4.54 38.29 -24.05
C PHE A 217 5.98 38.45 -24.54
N LEU A 218 6.27 38.00 -25.77
CA LEU A 218 7.62 38.04 -26.35
C LEU A 218 8.12 39.48 -26.51
N ASP A 219 7.21 40.41 -26.83
CA ASP A 219 7.45 41.83 -27.01
C ASP A 219 7.99 42.52 -25.76
N VAL A 220 7.56 42.08 -24.57
CA VAL A 220 7.97 42.65 -23.28
C VAL A 220 8.94 41.74 -22.50
N PHE A 221 9.42 40.64 -23.10
CA PHE A 221 10.24 39.64 -22.40
C PHE A 221 11.57 40.20 -21.87
N THR A 222 12.18 41.15 -22.58
CA THR A 222 13.44 41.81 -22.17
C THR A 222 13.22 43.10 -21.38
N GLY A 223 11.97 43.41 -21.00
CA GLY A 223 11.57 44.65 -20.35
C GLY A 223 10.43 45.34 -21.11
N VAL A 224 9.69 46.18 -20.39
CA VAL A 224 8.65 47.04 -20.97
C VAL A 224 9.27 48.24 -21.67
N ASP A 225 8.59 48.73 -22.71
CA ASP A 225 8.99 49.93 -23.44
C ASP A 225 9.12 51.13 -22.47
N PRO A 226 10.31 51.74 -22.36
CA PRO A 226 10.57 52.84 -21.43
C PRO A 226 9.91 54.17 -21.86
N THR A 227 9.37 54.24 -23.08
CA THR A 227 8.75 55.46 -23.63
C THR A 227 7.23 55.51 -23.43
N ARG A 228 6.64 54.49 -22.78
CA ARG A 228 5.20 54.45 -22.51
C ARG A 228 4.79 55.59 -21.58
N GLN A 229 3.65 56.22 -21.89
CA GLN A 229 3.15 57.36 -21.15
C GLN A 229 2.35 56.91 -19.92
N GLU A 230 2.43 57.67 -18.83
CA GLU A 230 1.71 57.37 -17.58
C GLU A 230 0.19 57.29 -17.79
N GLU A 231 -0.37 58.11 -18.71
CA GLU A 231 -1.80 58.10 -19.05
C GLU A 231 -2.32 56.73 -19.52
N GLU A 232 -1.45 55.84 -20.03
CA GLU A 232 -1.83 54.46 -20.41
C GLU A 232 -2.20 53.56 -19.22
N PHE A 233 -1.74 53.91 -18.02
CA PHE A 233 -1.95 53.14 -16.78
C PHE A 233 -2.89 53.82 -15.78
N GLU A 234 -3.27 55.07 -16.06
CA GLU A 234 -4.18 55.84 -15.21
C GLU A 234 -5.62 55.33 -15.29
N TYR A 235 -6.27 55.29 -14.12
CA TYR A 235 -7.66 54.84 -14.03
C TYR A 235 -8.60 55.85 -14.67
N GLY A 236 -9.42 55.38 -15.61
CA GLY A 236 -10.52 56.17 -16.18
C GLY A 236 -10.16 57.04 -17.38
N THR A 237 -8.90 57.06 -17.83
CA THR A 237 -8.48 57.82 -19.03
C THR A 237 -9.06 57.25 -20.33
N PHE A 238 -9.13 55.92 -20.44
CA PHE A 238 -9.66 55.21 -21.61
C PHE A 238 -10.96 54.46 -21.26
N LYS A 239 -11.84 54.28 -22.25
CA LYS A 239 -13.04 53.44 -22.11
C LYS A 239 -12.68 51.94 -22.09
N LYS A 240 -11.56 51.54 -22.72
CA LYS A 240 -11.04 50.17 -22.78
C LYS A 240 -9.54 50.16 -22.46
N LEU A 241 -9.10 49.31 -21.52
CA LEU A 241 -7.70 49.20 -21.13
C LEU A 241 -6.83 48.67 -22.28
N GLY A 242 -5.67 49.28 -22.49
CA GLY A 242 -4.73 48.90 -23.55
C GLY A 242 -5.09 49.38 -24.96
N ASP A 243 -6.12 50.23 -25.12
CA ASP A 243 -6.58 50.72 -26.42
C ASP A 243 -6.62 52.26 -26.48
N LYS A 244 -5.59 52.84 -27.11
CA LYS A 244 -5.40 54.30 -27.24
C LYS A 244 -6.50 55.00 -28.04
N THR A 245 -7.27 54.27 -28.84
CA THR A 245 -8.36 54.86 -29.66
C THR A 245 -9.61 55.17 -28.85
N THR A 246 -9.65 54.77 -27.57
CA THR A 246 -10.85 54.84 -26.73
C THR A 246 -10.76 55.89 -25.63
N ARG A 247 -9.97 56.96 -25.82
CA ARG A 247 -9.81 58.04 -24.83
C ARG A 247 -11.19 58.62 -24.47
N ARG A 248 -11.46 58.83 -23.18
CA ARG A 248 -12.69 59.51 -22.76
C ARG A 248 -12.59 60.98 -23.16
N GLU A 249 -13.66 61.51 -23.72
CA GLU A 249 -13.79 62.95 -23.91
C GLU A 249 -13.94 63.57 -22.52
N GLU A 250 -13.17 64.62 -22.23
CA GLU A 250 -13.41 65.43 -21.04
C GLU A 250 -14.83 65.97 -21.14
N ALA A 251 -15.65 65.72 -20.10
CA ALA A 251 -16.93 66.38 -19.98
C ALA A 251 -16.66 67.88 -19.89
N THR A 252 -16.84 68.59 -20.99
CA THR A 252 -16.83 70.04 -21.03
C THR A 252 -18.03 70.51 -20.19
N SER A 253 -17.75 70.92 -18.96
CA SER A 253 -18.71 71.60 -18.09
C SER A 253 -18.79 73.08 -18.44
#